data_AF-S8EH75-F1
#
_entry.id   AF-S8EH75-F1
#
_cell.length_a   1.000
_cell.length_b   1.000
_cell.length_c   1.000
_cell.angle_alpha   90.00
_cell.angle_beta   90.00
_cell.angle_gamma   90.00
#
_symmetry.space_group_name_H-M   'P 1'
#
loop_
_entity.id
_entity.type
_entity.pdbx_description
1 polymer ?
#
loop_
_entity_poly.entity_id
_entity_poly.type
_entity_poly.pdbx_seq_one_letter_code
_entity_poly.pdbx_strand_id
1 'polypeptide(L)' 'PRPPNAWILYRSDKLRELAERRDPHAPKRLQADISKEISEMWKTEDPEIKREYERIADIKKQEHRTQYPNYKFQP' A
#
# COMPACT_ATOMS: atom_id res chain seq x y z
N PRO A 1 -2.99 15.53 2.94
CA PRO A 1 -2.79 14.24 2.24
C PRO A 1 -3.81 13.23 2.78
N ARG A 2 -4.15 12.14 2.07
CA ARG A 2 -5.05 11.11 2.63
C ARG A 2 -4.26 10.14 3.51
N PRO A 3 -4.79 9.68 4.66
CA PRO A 3 -4.18 8.55 5.36
C PRO A 3 -4.23 7.31 4.46
N PRO A 4 -3.13 6.55 4.33
CA PRO A 4 -3.11 5.34 3.52
C PRO A 4 -3.96 4.25 4.18
N ASN A 5 -4.73 3.50 3.38
CA ASN A 5 -5.42 2.30 3.85
C ASN A 5 -4.49 1.07 3.75
N ALA A 6 -4.97 -0.08 4.24
CA ALA A 6 -4.20 -1.34 4.26
C ALA A 6 -3.62 -1.70 2.89
N TRP A 7 -4.44 -1.60 1.83
CA TRP A 7 -4.02 -1.88 0.45
C TRP A 7 -2.90 -0.94 -0.03
N ILE A 8 -2.99 0.36 0.25
CA ILE A 8 -1.97 1.33 -0.17
C ILE A 8 -0.63 1.06 0.55
N LEU A 9 -0.68 0.66 1.82
CA LEU A 9 0.51 0.26 2.57
C LEU A 9 1.13 -1.00 1.97
N TYR A 10 0.34 -2.06 1.83
CA TYR A 10 0.77 -3.33 1.24
C TYR A 10 1.36 -3.14 -0.17
N ARG A 11 0.68 -2.37 -1.02
CA ARG A 11 1.15 -2.10 -2.38
C ARG A 11 2.47 -1.34 -2.38
N SER A 12 2.66 -0.39 -1.49
CA SER A 12 3.91 0.37 -1.39
C SER A 12 5.07 -0.54 -0.99
N ASP A 13 4.85 -1.44 -0.04
CA ASP A 13 5.86 -2.41 0.38
C ASP A 13 6.19 -3.43 -0.72
N LYS A 14 5.18 -3.98 -1.39
CA LYS A 14 5.39 -4.90 -2.52
C LYS A 14 6.04 -4.23 -3.72
N LEU A 15 5.73 -2.97 -4.02
CA LEU A 15 6.42 -2.22 -5.06
C LEU A 15 7.91 -2.06 -4.75
N ARG A 16 8.26 -1.78 -3.50
CA ARG A 16 9.65 -1.69 -3.06
C ARG A 16 10.36 -3.04 -3.15
N GLU A 17 9.74 -4.10 -2.65
CA GLU A 17 10.26 -5.48 -2.73
C GLU A 17 10.52 -5.90 -4.20
N LEU A 18 9.61 -5.59 -5.11
CA LEU A 18 9.76 -5.88 -6.54
C LEU A 18 10.83 -4.99 -7.20
N ALA A 19 10.96 -3.74 -6.77
CA ALA A 19 12.00 -2.83 -7.29
C ALA A 19 13.40 -3.26 -6.85
N GLU A 20 13.56 -3.74 -5.61
CA GLU A 20 14.82 -4.24 -5.07
C GLU A 20 15.27 -5.54 -5.75
N ARG A 21 14.33 -6.40 -6.14
CA ARG A 21 14.60 -7.66 -6.87
C ARG A 21 14.75 -7.48 -8.39
N ARG A 22 14.45 -6.29 -8.91
CA ARG A 22 14.47 -6.05 -10.35
C ARG A 22 15.90 -5.93 -10.86
N ASP A 23 16.20 -6.66 -11.92
CA ASP A 23 17.44 -6.49 -12.69
C ASP A 23 17.52 -5.04 -13.23
N PRO A 24 18.60 -4.29 -12.92
CA PRO A 24 18.83 -2.94 -13.44
C PRO A 24 18.76 -2.83 -14.97
N HIS A 25 19.08 -3.91 -15.69
CA HIS A 25 19.11 -3.97 -17.15
C HIS A 25 17.76 -4.39 -17.76
N ALA A 26 16.83 -4.91 -16.96
CA ALA A 26 15.51 -5.27 -17.45
C ALA A 26 14.72 -4.03 -17.92
N PRO A 27 13.84 -4.14 -18.93
CA PRO A 27 12.99 -3.02 -19.35
C PRO A 27 12.10 -2.52 -18.19
N LYS A 28 11.71 -1.24 -18.25
CA LYS A 28 10.79 -0.66 -17.26
C LYS A 28 9.42 -1.31 -17.43
N ARG A 29 8.89 -1.90 -16.36
CA ARG A 29 7.51 -2.39 -16.31
C ARG A 29 6.55 -1.22 -16.08
N LEU A 30 5.36 -1.29 -16.67
CA LEU A 30 4.32 -0.30 -16.42
C LEU A 30 3.80 -0.46 -14.99
N GLN A 31 3.64 0.67 -14.30
CA GLN A 31 3.10 0.70 -12.95
C GLN A 31 1.70 0.06 -12.87
N ALA A 32 0.90 0.18 -13.93
CA ALA A 32 -0.40 -0.46 -14.03
C ALA A 32 -0.31 -2.00 -13.97
N ASP A 33 0.66 -2.59 -14.65
CA ASP A 33 0.84 -4.05 -14.68
C ASP A 33 1.32 -4.58 -13.34
N ILE A 34 2.28 -3.88 -12.72
CA ILE A 34 2.74 -4.24 -11.37
C ILE A 34 1.58 -4.10 -10.36
N SER A 35 0.74 -3.08 -10.50
CA SER A 35 -0.40 -2.89 -9.61
C SER A 35 -1.44 -4.00 -9.76
N LYS A 36 -1.66 -4.52 -10.98
CA LYS A 36 -2.52 -5.69 -11.22
C LYS A 36 -1.95 -6.93 -10.54
N GLU A 37 -0.65 -7.20 -10.72
CA GLU A 37 0.04 -8.33 -10.08
C GLU A 37 -0.09 -8.28 -8.55
N ILE A 38 0.23 -7.13 -7.94
CA ILE A 38 0.11 -6.95 -6.48
C ILE A 38 -1.36 -7.07 -6.04
N SER A 39 -2.33 -6.68 -6.87
CA SER A 39 -3.75 -6.81 -6.54
C SER A 39 -4.16 -8.28 -6.44
N GLU A 40 -3.65 -9.12 -7.34
CA GLU A 40 -3.85 -10.57 -7.25
C GLU A 40 -3.14 -11.16 -6.03
N MET A 41 -1.90 -10.73 -5.75
CA MET A 41 -1.20 -11.14 -4.53
C MET A 41 -2.01 -10.81 -3.28
N TRP A 42 -2.54 -9.58 -3.18
CA TRP A 42 -3.37 -9.18 -2.05
C TRP A 42 -4.63 -10.02 -1.93
N LYS A 43 -5.29 -10.41 -3.02
CA LYS A 43 -6.47 -11.29 -2.93
C LYS A 43 -6.13 -12.63 -2.26
N THR A 44 -4.99 -13.22 -2.61
CA THR A 44 -4.57 -14.53 -2.08
C THR A 44 -3.67 -14.46 -0.84
N GLU A 45 -3.31 -13.26 -0.39
CA GLU A 45 -2.41 -13.07 0.76
C GLU A 45 -3.04 -13.59 2.05
N ASP A 46 -2.18 -14.01 2.97
CA ASP A 46 -2.55 -14.55 4.28
C ASP A 46 -3.46 -13.56 5.05
N PRO A 47 -4.60 -14.03 5.60
CA PRO A 47 -5.45 -13.21 6.47
C PRO A 47 -4.73 -12.54 7.64
N GLU A 48 -3.69 -13.14 8.21
CA GLU A 48 -2.85 -12.54 9.25
C GLU A 48 -2.07 -11.33 8.73
N ILE A 49 -1.47 -11.45 7.55
CA ILE A 49 -0.76 -10.35 6.92
C ILE A 49 -1.72 -9.21 6.59
N LYS A 50 -2.89 -9.52 6.02
CA LYS A 50 -3.93 -8.51 5.76
C LYS A 50 -4.34 -7.76 7.02
N ARG A 51 -4.60 -8.51 8.11
CA ARG A 51 -4.94 -7.94 9.42
C ARG A 51 -3.85 -7.02 9.96
N GLU A 52 -2.59 -7.37 9.76
CA GLU A 52 -1.48 -6.52 10.19
C GLU A 52 -1.46 -5.19 9.41
N TYR A 53 -1.66 -5.23 8.09
CA TYR A 53 -1.77 -3.99 7.29
C TYR A 53 -3.01 -3.16 7.65
N GLU A 54 -4.13 -3.79 8.01
CA GLU A 54 -5.32 -3.12 8.55
C GLU A 54 -5.01 -2.42 9.87
N ARG A 55 -4.33 -3.10 10.80
CA ARG A 55 -3.91 -2.53 12.08
C ARG A 55 -3.00 -1.32 11.88
N ILE A 56 -2.01 -1.41 10.98
CA ILE A 56 -1.11 -0.30 10.65
C ILE A 56 -1.88 0.86 10.01
N ALA A 57 -2.83 0.56 9.11
CA ALA A 57 -3.67 1.58 8.48
C ALA A 57 -4.54 2.32 9.50
N ASP A 58 -5.09 1.61 10.48
CA ASP A 58 -5.89 2.20 11.56
C ASP A 58 -5.04 3.11 12.46
N ILE A 59 -3.82 2.70 12.81
CA ILE A 59 -2.87 3.55 13.54
C ILE A 59 -2.59 4.83 12.75
N LYS A 60 -2.23 4.72 11.46
CA LYS A 60 -1.95 5.89 10.62
C LYS A 60 -3.18 6.79 10.43
N LYS A 61 -4.37 6.22 10.37
CA LYS A 61 -5.63 6.96 10.31
C LYS A 61 -5.89 7.74 11.61
N GLN A 62 -5.61 7.13 12.76
CA GLN A 62 -5.71 7.81 14.06
C GLN A 62 -4.67 8.92 14.18
N GLU A 63 -3.40 8.64 13.86
CA GLU A 63 -2.32 9.64 13.84
C GLU A 63 -2.67 10.81 12.92
N HIS A 64 -3.20 10.53 11.73
CA HIS A 64 -3.64 11.55 10.79
C HIS A 64 -4.80 12.38 11.35
N ARG A 65 -5.75 11.76 12.06
CA ARG A 65 -6.86 12.47 12.69
C ARG A 65 -6.36 13.43 13.78
N THR A 66 -5.38 13.01 14.57
CA THR A 66 -4.76 13.85 15.60
C THR A 66 -3.93 14.99 14.98
N GLN A 67 -3.17 14.71 13.93
CA GLN A 67 -2.34 15.71 13.24
C GLN A 67 -3.16 16.70 12.41
N TYR A 68 -4.29 16.25 11.86
CA TYR A 68 -5.17 17.06 11.03
C TYR A 68 -6.61 17.03 11.56
N PRO A 69 -6.87 17.70 12.70
CA PRO A 69 -8.18 17.65 13.37
C PRO A 69 -9.32 18.23 12.51
N ASN A 70 -9.00 19.15 11.59
CA ASN A 70 -9.95 19.76 10.66
C ASN A 70 -9.95 19.10 9.28
N TYR A 71 -9.32 17.93 9.12
CA TYR A 71 -9.27 17.25 7.84
C TYR A 71 -10.64 16.75 7.41
N LYS A 72 -11.10 17.24 6.25
CA LYS A 72 -12.29 16.76 5.57
C LYS A 72 -11.91 16.36 4.14
N PHE A 73 -12.26 15.15 3.75
CA PHE A 73 -12.06 14.70 2.37
C PHE A 73 -13.02 15.46 1.45
N GLN A 74 -12.46 16.15 0.46
CA GLN A 74 -13.19 16.76 -0.65
C GLN A 74 -12.79 16.03 -1.93
N PRO A 75 -13.67 15.21 -2.51
CA PRO A 75 -13.41 14.42 -3.73
C PRO A 75 -13.27 15.30 -4.97
#